data_AF-A0A969WEI0-F1
#
_entry.id   AF-A0A969WEI0-F1
#
_cell.length_a   1.000
_cell.length_b   1.000
_cell.length_c   1.000
_cell.angle_alpha   90.00
_cell.angle_beta   90.00
_cell.angle_gamma   90.00
#
_symmetry.space_group_name_H-M   'P 1'
#
loop_
_entity.id
_entity.type
_entity.pdbx_description
1 polymer ?
#
loop_
_entity_poly.entity_id
_entity_poly.type
_entity_poly.pdbx_seq_one_letter_code
_entity_poly.pdbx_strand_id
1 'polypeptide(L)'
;MEPEDILVENLRTALDRIQGYMVWGIGSALFLVLLVEATPRLVETGERVELPGGFLGTNPQLAGAVVLTVYWVSGFMASYTLSRAERIVEKLRSSPKILDAALTYPSIATTRIHAPRIGAALLPAVLFFIAYVIEGGGWPESFYSLLGLFFLVVPYVTLAFQLRLSIGGYKPGKVGD
;
A
#
# COMPACT_ATOMS: atom_id res chain seq x y z
N MET A 1 14.47 11.27 28.94
CA MET A 1 14.24 10.55 27.68
C MET A 1 15.42 10.86 26.80
N GLU A 2 16.20 9.85 26.44
CA GLU A 2 17.40 10.08 25.63
C GLU A 2 16.99 10.34 24.18
N PRO A 3 17.77 11.10 23.39
CA PRO A 3 17.46 11.36 21.98
C PRO A 3 17.26 10.09 21.15
N GLU A 4 17.92 9.00 21.54
CA GLU A 4 17.80 7.69 20.89
C GLU A 4 16.42 7.04 21.12
N ASP A 5 15.86 7.16 22.33
CA ASP A 5 14.53 6.65 22.65
C ASP A 5 13.46 7.28 21.75
N ILE A 6 13.57 8.60 21.53
CA ILE A 6 12.66 9.36 20.66
C ILE A 6 12.77 8.87 19.21
N LEU A 7 13.97 8.55 18.74
CA LEU A 7 14.17 8.04 17.38
C LEU A 7 13.58 6.64 17.22
N VAL A 8 13.73 5.77 18.22
CA VAL A 8 13.15 4.41 18.22
C VAL A 8 11.63 4.46 18.20
N GLU A 9 11.03 5.30 19.04
CA GLU A 9 9.57 5.47 19.08
C GLU A 9 9.05 5.98 17.73
N ASN A 10 9.69 7.01 17.19
CA ASN A 10 9.35 7.54 15.87
C ASN A 10 9.49 6.50 14.75
N LEU A 11 10.53 5.66 14.80
CA LEU A 11 10.71 4.57 13.83
C LEU A 11 9.59 3.55 13.95
N ARG A 12 9.24 3.11 15.16
CA ARG A 12 8.14 2.17 15.39
C ARG A 12 6.80 2.73 14.91
N THR A 13 6.52 4.00 15.21
CA THR A 13 5.32 4.67 14.70
C THR A 13 5.33 4.74 13.18
N ALA A 14 6.48 5.04 12.55
CA ALA A 14 6.58 5.06 11.09
C ALA A 14 6.30 3.68 10.49
N LEU A 15 6.85 2.61 11.06
CA LEU A 15 6.62 1.23 10.61
C LEU A 15 5.14 0.82 10.73
N ASP A 16 4.50 1.12 11.85
CA ASP A 16 3.06 0.90 12.08
C ASP A 16 2.21 1.66 11.05
N ARG A 17 2.56 2.92 10.76
CA ARG A 17 1.86 3.72 9.75
C ARG A 17 2.05 3.18 8.33
N ILE A 18 3.25 2.74 7.97
CA ILE A 18 3.50 2.09 6.66
C ILE A 18 2.61 0.86 6.53
N GLN A 19 2.58 -0.02 7.53
CA GLN A 19 1.73 -1.20 7.56
C GLN A 19 0.25 -0.82 7.38
N GLY A 20 -0.22 0.17 8.15
CA GLY A 20 -1.59 0.67 8.06
C GLY A 20 -1.93 1.18 6.66
N TYR A 21 -1.08 2.00 6.05
CA TYR A 21 -1.31 2.51 4.70
C TYR A 21 -1.29 1.39 3.65
N MET A 22 -0.40 0.40 3.77
CA MET A 22 -0.42 -0.77 2.88
C MET A 22 -1.73 -1.55 3.00
N VAL A 23 -2.22 -1.79 4.22
CA VAL A 23 -3.50 -2.46 4.47
C VAL A 23 -4.66 -1.67 3.87
N TRP A 24 -4.70 -0.35 4.06
CA TRP A 24 -5.72 0.50 3.43
C TRP A 24 -5.67 0.46 1.91
N GLY A 25 -4.48 0.43 1.32
CA GLY A 25 -4.30 0.29 -0.12
C GLY A 25 -4.81 -1.04 -0.67
N ILE A 26 -4.46 -2.14 -0.01
CA ILE A 26 -4.94 -3.48 -0.36
C ILE A 26 -6.46 -3.55 -0.20
N GLY A 27 -6.99 -3.10 0.94
CA GLY A 27 -8.42 -3.10 1.23
C GLY A 27 -9.22 -2.29 0.22
N SER A 28 -8.71 -1.12 -0.18
CA SER A 28 -9.34 -0.28 -1.21
C SER A 28 -9.33 -0.96 -2.57
N ALA A 29 -8.21 -1.57 -2.96
CA ALA A 29 -8.13 -2.28 -4.25
C ALA A 29 -9.04 -3.51 -4.29
N LEU A 30 -9.11 -4.29 -3.20
CA LEU A 30 -10.04 -5.40 -3.06
C LEU A 30 -11.50 -4.93 -3.14
N PHE A 31 -11.83 -3.86 -2.43
CA PHE A 31 -13.17 -3.28 -2.47
C PHE A 31 -13.54 -2.81 -3.89
N LEU A 32 -12.58 -2.24 -4.62
CA LEU A 32 -12.79 -1.80 -6.00
C LEU A 32 -13.09 -2.98 -6.93
N VAL A 33 -12.40 -4.11 -6.79
CA VAL A 33 -12.72 -5.36 -7.52
C VAL A 33 -14.16 -5.79 -7.26
N LEU A 34 -14.54 -5.89 -5.98
CA LEU A 34 -15.89 -6.29 -5.57
C LEU A 34 -16.95 -5.31 -6.06
N LEU A 35 -16.65 -4.01 -6.02
CA LEU A 35 -17.54 -2.96 -6.48
C LEU A 35 -17.79 -3.05 -7.98
N VAL A 36 -16.73 -3.22 -8.79
CA VAL A 36 -16.84 -3.38 -10.24
C VAL A 36 -17.68 -4.61 -10.58
N GLU A 37 -17.44 -5.74 -9.91
CA GLU A 37 -18.21 -6.96 -10.10
C GLU A 37 -19.69 -6.79 -9.73
N ALA A 38 -19.99 -6.06 -8.66
CA ALA A 38 -21.36 -5.80 -8.22
C ALA A 38 -22.08 -4.69 -9.02
N THR A 39 -21.34 -3.83 -9.74
CA THR A 39 -21.88 -2.63 -10.39
C THR A 39 -23.03 -2.92 -11.38
N PRO A 40 -22.96 -3.93 -12.27
CA PRO A 40 -24.05 -4.22 -13.20
C PRO A 40 -25.38 -4.45 -12.47
N ARG A 41 -25.35 -5.26 -11.40
CA ARG A 41 -26.53 -5.55 -10.57
C ARG A 41 -27.01 -4.30 -9.84
N LEU A 42 -26.10 -3.53 -9.23
CA LEU A 42 -26.46 -2.32 -8.46
C LEU A 42 -27.10 -1.24 -9.33
N VAL A 43 -26.67 -1.14 -10.59
CA VAL A 43 -27.27 -0.21 -11.57
C VAL A 43 -28.68 -0.69 -11.96
N GLU A 44 -28.89 -1.99 -12.14
CA GLU A 44 -30.21 -2.56 -12.44
C GLU A 44 -31.21 -2.44 -11.29
N THR A 45 -30.76 -2.67 -10.05
CA THR A 45 -31.62 -2.63 -8.86
C THR A 45 -31.80 -1.23 -8.29
N GLY A 46 -30.94 -0.27 -8.66
CA GLY A 46 -30.90 1.07 -8.07
C GLY A 46 -30.44 1.06 -6.60
N GLU A 47 -29.89 -0.05 -6.12
CA GLU A 47 -29.38 -0.17 -4.76
C GLU A 47 -28.17 0.72 -4.54
N ARG A 48 -28.05 1.26 -3.32
CA ARG A 48 -26.94 2.13 -2.93
C ARG A 48 -25.82 1.30 -2.33
N VAL A 49 -24.59 1.71 -2.60
CA VAL A 49 -23.40 1.10 -2.02
C VAL A 49 -23.14 1.74 -0.66
N GLU A 50 -23.04 0.91 0.37
CA GLU A 50 -22.57 1.33 1.68
C GLU A 50 -21.04 1.29 1.69
N LEU A 51 -20.42 2.46 1.89
CA LEU A 51 -18.98 2.54 2.08
C LEU A 51 -18.59 1.99 3.46
N PRO A 52 -17.42 1.35 3.58
CA PRO A 52 -16.86 0.95 4.87
C PRO A 52 -16.85 2.16 5.84
N GLY A 53 -17.54 2.03 6.97
CA GLY A 53 -17.78 3.12 7.92
C GLY A 53 -19.22 3.58 8.04
N GLY A 54 -20.13 3.15 7.17
CA GLY A 54 -21.59 3.29 7.36
C GLY A 54 -22.17 4.70 7.19
N PHE A 55 -21.39 5.66 6.69
CA PHE A 55 -21.80 7.06 6.73
C PHE A 55 -22.65 7.51 5.54
N LEU A 56 -22.58 6.86 4.37
CA LEU A 56 -23.30 7.30 3.17
C LEU A 56 -23.62 6.12 2.25
N GLY A 57 -24.90 5.77 2.15
CA GLY A 57 -25.39 4.99 1.01
C GLY A 57 -25.26 5.86 -0.24
N THR A 58 -24.34 5.50 -1.13
CA THR A 58 -23.99 6.31 -2.30
C THR A 58 -24.16 5.54 -3.61
N ASN A 59 -24.13 6.27 -4.73
CA ASN A 59 -24.10 5.66 -6.06
C ASN A 59 -22.74 4.93 -6.26
N PRO A 60 -22.73 3.72 -6.85
CA PRO A 60 -21.52 3.01 -7.27
C PRO A 60 -20.39 3.86 -7.86
N GLN A 61 -20.70 4.83 -8.73
CA GLN A 61 -19.66 5.68 -9.32
C GLN A 61 -18.95 6.57 -8.30
N LEU A 62 -19.68 7.15 -7.35
CA LEU A 62 -19.08 7.97 -6.30
C LEU A 62 -18.31 7.09 -5.31
N ALA A 63 -18.81 5.89 -5.01
CA ALA A 63 -18.10 4.92 -4.19
C ALA A 63 -16.74 4.57 -4.82
N GLY A 64 -16.71 4.30 -6.14
CA GLY A 64 -15.49 4.02 -6.88
C GLY A 64 -14.48 5.16 -6.81
N ALA A 65 -14.93 6.41 -6.99
CA ALA A 65 -14.07 7.59 -6.90
C ALA A 65 -13.45 7.79 -5.50
N VAL A 66 -14.25 7.57 -4.44
CA VAL A 66 -13.75 7.66 -3.05
C VAL A 66 -12.72 6.56 -2.78
N VAL A 67 -13.02 5.32 -3.17
CA VAL A 67 -12.13 4.17 -2.98
C VAL A 67 -10.82 4.36 -3.76
N LEU A 68 -10.89 4.87 -4.98
CA LEU A 68 -9.73 5.21 -5.79
C LEU A 68 -8.87 6.29 -5.12
N THR A 69 -9.51 7.28 -4.49
CA THR A 69 -8.81 8.33 -3.74
C THR A 69 -8.07 7.73 -2.55
N VAL A 70 -8.72 6.87 -1.77
CA VAL A 70 -8.08 6.17 -0.64
C VAL A 70 -6.91 5.34 -1.12
N TYR A 71 -7.09 4.56 -2.19
CA TYR A 71 -6.04 3.76 -2.84
C TYR A 71 -4.81 4.60 -3.21
N TRP A 72 -5.01 5.76 -3.82
CA TRP A 72 -3.89 6.63 -4.22
C TRP A 72 -3.19 7.26 -3.02
N VAL A 73 -3.97 7.82 -2.11
CA VAL A 73 -3.45 8.50 -0.91
C VAL A 73 -2.68 7.50 -0.05
N SER A 74 -3.20 6.29 0.15
CA SER A 74 -2.52 5.26 0.93
C SER A 74 -1.19 4.86 0.30
N GLY A 75 -1.12 4.68 -1.02
CA GLY A 75 0.12 4.37 -1.73
C GLY A 75 1.19 5.43 -1.53
N PHE A 76 0.86 6.70 -1.75
CA PHE A 76 1.80 7.82 -1.56
C PHE A 76 2.21 8.00 -0.09
N MET A 77 1.27 7.89 0.84
CA MET A 77 1.55 8.03 2.27
C MET A 77 2.43 6.90 2.79
N ALA A 78 2.28 5.68 2.26
CA ALA A 78 3.18 4.58 2.54
C ALA A 78 4.61 4.89 2.08
N SER A 79 4.79 5.33 0.83
CA SER A 79 6.11 5.71 0.30
C SER A 79 6.75 6.86 1.06
N TYR A 80 5.97 7.89 1.38
CA TYR A 80 6.48 9.04 2.12
C TYR A 80 6.93 8.66 3.54
N THR A 81 6.12 7.87 4.23
CA THR A 81 6.45 7.39 5.58
C THR A 81 7.66 6.46 5.55
N LEU A 82 7.79 5.62 4.51
CA LEU A 82 8.95 4.76 4.30
C LEU A 82 10.24 5.57 4.15
N SER A 83 10.24 6.59 3.28
CA SER A 83 11.40 7.49 3.15
C SER A 83 11.75 8.21 4.45
N ARG A 84 10.77 8.51 5.31
CA ARG A 84 11.05 9.05 6.66
C ARG A 84 11.65 8.01 7.58
N ALA A 85 11.15 6.77 7.57
CA ALA A 85 11.68 5.67 8.37
C ALA A 85 13.16 5.40 8.01
N GLU A 86 13.51 5.41 6.71
CA GLU A 86 14.89 5.24 6.25
C GLU A 86 15.83 6.32 6.83
N ARG A 87 15.41 7.59 6.84
CA ARG A 87 16.20 8.68 7.44
C ARG A 87 16.36 8.53 8.95
N ILE A 88 15.37 8.01 9.65
CA ILE A 88 15.46 7.74 11.09
C ILE A 88 16.46 6.60 11.34
N VAL A 89 16.41 5.56 10.52
CA VAL A 89 17.33 4.43 10.58
C VAL A 89 18.76 4.86 10.33
N GLU A 90 19.02 5.73 9.36
CA GLU A 90 20.35 6.31 9.11
C GLU A 90 20.92 7.00 10.35
N LYS A 91 20.09 7.74 11.11
CA LYS A 91 20.50 8.39 12.36
C LYS A 91 20.77 7.38 13.48
N LEU A 92 20.05 6.25 13.50
CA LEU A 92 20.23 5.18 14.49
C LEU A 92 21.38 4.23 14.16
N ARG A 93 22.06 4.36 13.01
CA ARG A 93 23.20 3.50 12.63
C ARG A 93 24.39 3.58 13.59
N SER A 94 24.55 4.69 14.32
CA SER A 94 25.57 4.81 15.36
C SER A 94 25.33 3.86 16.53
N SER A 95 24.11 3.36 16.69
CA SER A 95 23.66 2.57 17.84
C SER A 95 23.00 1.26 17.36
N PRO A 96 23.80 0.32 16.79
CA PRO A 96 23.31 -0.83 16.02
C PRO A 96 22.43 -1.80 16.83
N LYS A 97 22.69 -1.95 18.13
CA LYS A 97 21.87 -2.81 19.02
C LYS A 97 20.45 -2.27 19.18
N ILE A 98 20.32 -0.95 19.26
CA ILE A 98 19.04 -0.26 19.42
C ILE A 98 18.27 -0.31 18.10
N LEU A 99 18.97 -0.12 16.99
CA LEU A 99 18.40 -0.26 15.66
C LEU A 99 17.87 -1.68 15.42
N ASP A 100 18.65 -2.72 15.72
CA ASP A 100 18.23 -4.12 15.54
C ASP A 100 17.00 -4.43 16.40
N ALA A 101 16.98 -3.99 17.66
CA ALA A 101 15.81 -4.11 18.53
C ALA A 101 14.57 -3.40 17.95
N ALA A 102 14.72 -2.19 17.42
CA ALA A 102 13.61 -1.46 16.81
C ALA A 102 13.06 -2.15 15.54
N LEU A 103 13.93 -2.81 14.77
CA LEU A 103 13.58 -3.54 13.55
C LEU A 103 12.98 -4.94 13.81
N THR A 104 12.99 -5.44 15.05
CA THR A 104 12.24 -6.66 15.41
C THR A 104 10.72 -6.44 15.41
N TYR A 105 10.24 -5.20 15.29
CA TYR A 105 8.83 -4.90 15.18
C TYR A 105 8.22 -5.62 13.95
N PRO A 106 7.13 -6.40 14.12
CA PRO A 106 6.56 -7.18 13.03
C PRO A 106 5.83 -6.26 12.04
N SER A 107 6.42 -6.08 10.86
CA SER A 107 5.79 -5.34 9.75
C SER A 107 6.23 -5.91 8.41
N ILE A 108 5.45 -5.64 7.36
CA ILE A 108 5.85 -5.99 6.00
C ILE A 108 7.19 -5.30 5.67
N ALA A 109 7.35 -4.03 6.07
CA ALA A 109 8.54 -3.26 5.76
C ALA A 109 9.83 -3.83 6.40
N THR A 110 9.73 -4.44 7.59
CA THR A 110 10.85 -5.06 8.32
C THR A 110 11.13 -6.51 7.94
N THR A 111 10.24 -7.17 7.17
CA THR A 111 10.42 -8.56 6.76
C THR A 111 11.73 -8.75 5.97
N ARG A 112 12.58 -9.72 6.32
CA ARG A 112 13.88 -9.92 5.65
C ARG A 112 13.76 -10.51 4.24
N ILE A 113 12.69 -11.26 4.00
CA ILE A 113 12.39 -11.90 2.72
C ILE A 113 11.88 -10.85 1.72
N HIS A 114 12.48 -10.79 0.53
CA HIS A 114 12.13 -9.79 -0.49
C HIS A 114 10.75 -10.04 -1.12
N ALA A 115 10.42 -11.29 -1.41
CA ALA A 115 9.22 -11.64 -2.15
C ALA A 115 7.92 -11.21 -1.45
N PRO A 116 7.70 -11.47 -0.15
CA PRO A 116 6.50 -11.00 0.55
C PRO A 116 6.35 -9.48 0.58
N ARG A 117 7.47 -8.74 0.66
CA ARG A 117 7.46 -7.27 0.69
C ARG A 117 7.04 -6.67 -0.64
N ILE A 118 7.72 -7.09 -1.70
CA ILE A 118 7.43 -6.63 -3.06
C ILE A 118 6.03 -7.09 -3.45
N GLY A 119 5.66 -8.33 -3.13
CA GLY A 119 4.34 -8.88 -3.37
C GLY A 119 3.25 -8.07 -2.69
N ALA A 120 3.37 -7.79 -1.39
CA ALA A 120 2.39 -6.99 -0.67
C ALA A 120 2.33 -5.54 -1.14
N ALA A 121 3.45 -4.94 -1.57
CA ALA A 121 3.48 -3.60 -2.13
C ALA A 121 2.84 -3.52 -3.52
N LEU A 122 2.98 -4.56 -4.35
CA LEU A 122 2.40 -4.61 -5.70
C LEU A 122 0.97 -5.16 -5.73
N LEU A 123 0.53 -5.86 -4.69
CA LEU A 123 -0.81 -6.45 -4.62
C LEU A 123 -1.93 -5.45 -4.93
N PRO A 124 -1.93 -4.21 -4.39
CA PRO A 124 -2.93 -3.21 -4.74
C PRO A 124 -2.94 -2.87 -6.24
N ALA A 125 -1.77 -2.77 -6.88
CA ALA A 125 -1.66 -2.52 -8.32
C ALA A 125 -2.20 -3.69 -9.15
N VAL A 126 -1.92 -4.93 -8.74
CA VAL A 126 -2.45 -6.14 -9.39
C VAL A 126 -3.98 -6.21 -9.28
N LEU A 127 -4.52 -5.98 -8.08
CA LEU A 127 -5.97 -5.97 -7.86
C LEU A 127 -6.67 -4.87 -8.64
N PHE A 128 -6.06 -3.68 -8.70
CA PHE A 128 -6.57 -2.60 -9.53
C PHE A 128 -6.60 -2.98 -11.02
N PHE A 129 -5.52 -3.61 -11.52
CA PHE A 129 -5.47 -4.11 -12.89
C PHE A 129 -6.59 -5.13 -13.16
N ILE A 130 -6.83 -6.05 -12.23
CA ILE A 130 -7.93 -7.01 -12.32
C ILE A 130 -9.27 -6.29 -12.42
N ALA A 131 -9.54 -5.32 -11.54
CA ALA A 131 -10.77 -4.56 -11.58
C ALA A 131 -10.96 -3.82 -12.92
N TYR A 132 -9.88 -3.22 -13.44
CA TYR A 132 -9.89 -2.56 -14.75
C TYR A 132 -10.26 -3.52 -15.89
N VAL A 133 -9.69 -4.73 -15.90
CA VAL A 133 -10.01 -5.75 -16.93
C VAL A 133 -11.45 -6.23 -16.82
N ILE A 134 -11.98 -6.40 -15.59
CA ILE A 134 -13.37 -6.78 -15.36
C ILE A 134 -14.31 -5.67 -15.88
N GLU A 135 -14.04 -4.40 -15.54
CA GLU A 135 -14.86 -3.26 -15.94
C GLU A 135 -14.84 -3.04 -17.46
N GLY A 136 -13.65 -3.11 -18.07
CA GLY A 136 -13.46 -2.89 -19.50
C GLY A 136 -13.81 -4.09 -20.38
N GLY A 137 -14.08 -5.25 -19.80
CA GLY A 137 -14.38 -6.49 -20.53
C GLY A 137 -13.22 -7.02 -21.38
N GLY A 138 -11.98 -6.57 -21.13
CA GLY A 138 -10.84 -6.90 -21.99
C GLY A 138 -9.56 -6.15 -21.67
N TRP A 139 -8.55 -6.34 -22.53
CA TRP A 139 -7.27 -5.66 -22.43
C TRP A 139 -7.39 -4.20 -22.89
N PRO A 140 -6.61 -3.27 -22.30
CA PRO A 140 -6.57 -1.88 -22.75
C PRO A 140 -6.09 -1.80 -24.20
N GLU A 141 -7.00 -1.47 -25.12
CA GLU A 141 -6.68 -1.35 -26.55
C GLU A 141 -6.17 0.04 -26.95
N SER A 142 -6.46 1.06 -26.13
CA SER A 142 -6.08 2.45 -26.43
C SER A 142 -4.80 2.88 -25.70
N PHE A 143 -4.00 3.73 -26.36
CA PHE A 143 -2.83 4.34 -25.73
C PHE A 143 -3.19 5.15 -24.48
N TYR A 144 -4.33 5.85 -24.47
CA TYR A 144 -4.79 6.61 -23.32
C TYR A 144 -5.19 5.72 -22.14
N SER A 145 -5.79 4.56 -22.41
CA SER A 145 -6.09 3.53 -21.41
C SER A 145 -4.82 3.00 -20.76
N LEU A 146 -3.81 2.68 -21.58
CA LEU A 146 -2.49 2.25 -21.09
C LEU A 146 -1.80 3.33 -20.27
N LEU A 147 -1.86 4.58 -20.70
CA LEU A 147 -1.28 5.71 -19.99
C LEU A 147 -1.97 5.93 -18.64
N GLY A 148 -3.31 5.88 -18.61
CA GLY A 148 -4.09 5.97 -17.37
C GLY A 148 -3.71 4.85 -16.40
N LEU A 149 -3.66 3.61 -16.88
CA LEU A 149 -3.26 2.45 -16.09
C LEU A 149 -1.83 2.57 -15.54
N PHE A 150 -0.90 3.08 -16.36
CA PHE A 150 0.46 3.36 -15.93
C PHE A 150 0.49 4.34 -14.76
N PHE A 151 -0.23 5.47 -14.84
CA PHE A 151 -0.29 6.44 -13.74
C PHE A 151 -0.88 5.82 -12.46
N LEU A 152 -1.93 5.02 -12.60
CA LEU A 152 -2.63 4.39 -11.47
C LEU A 152 -1.75 3.43 -10.67
N VAL A 153 -0.78 2.78 -11.29
CA VAL A 153 0.15 1.88 -10.58
C VAL A 153 1.37 2.58 -9.97
N VAL A 154 1.64 3.85 -10.32
CA VAL A 154 2.85 4.59 -9.90
C VAL A 154 3.09 4.56 -8.38
N PRO A 155 2.10 4.82 -7.49
CA PRO A 155 2.36 4.85 -6.06
C PRO A 155 2.89 3.52 -5.52
N TYR A 156 2.33 2.42 -6.01
CA TYR A 156 2.65 1.07 -5.54
C TYR A 156 3.92 0.50 -6.19
N VAL A 157 4.20 0.84 -7.45
CA VAL A 157 5.49 0.55 -8.09
C VAL A 157 6.61 1.31 -7.38
N THR A 158 6.39 2.58 -7.04
CA THR A 158 7.35 3.40 -6.29
C THR A 158 7.61 2.79 -4.91
N LEU A 159 6.55 2.42 -4.18
CA LEU A 159 6.66 1.74 -2.89
C LEU A 159 7.41 0.41 -3.00
N ALA A 160 7.12 -0.41 -4.01
CA ALA A 160 7.79 -1.68 -4.23
C ALA A 160 9.28 -1.50 -4.55
N PHE A 161 9.64 -0.47 -5.32
CA PHE A 161 11.03 -0.13 -5.60
C PHE A 161 11.79 0.28 -4.34
N GLN A 162 11.17 1.06 -3.46
CA GLN A 162 11.74 1.44 -2.15
C GLN A 162 11.91 0.22 -1.23
N LEU A 163 10.89 -0.65 -1.15
CA LEU A 163 10.91 -1.88 -0.35
C LEU A 163 11.79 -3.00 -0.92
N ARG A 164 12.43 -2.77 -2.08
CA ARG A 164 13.43 -3.70 -2.64
C ARG A 164 14.59 -3.87 -1.65
N LEU A 165 15.00 -2.81 -0.98
CA LEU A 165 16.00 -2.85 0.07
C LEU A 165 15.30 -3.00 1.43
N SER A 166 15.89 -3.77 2.34
CA SER A 166 15.37 -3.81 3.70
C SER A 166 15.64 -2.49 4.41
N ILE A 167 14.68 -2.06 5.22
CA ILE A 167 14.91 -1.00 6.18
C ILE A 167 16.06 -1.46 7.10
N GLY A 168 17.13 -0.66 7.17
CA GLY A 168 18.36 -1.01 7.90
C GLY A 168 19.52 -1.48 7.01
N GLY A 169 19.30 -1.73 5.72
CA GLY A 169 20.37 -2.11 4.79
C GLY A 169 20.89 -3.54 4.98
N TYR A 170 20.18 -4.37 5.73
CA TYR A 170 20.51 -5.79 5.84
C TYR A 170 20.27 -6.46 4.47
N LYS A 171 21.36 -6.92 3.84
CA LYS A 171 21.25 -7.80 2.66
C LYS A 171 20.34 -8.99 3.03
N PRO A 172 19.47 -9.44 2.12
CA PRO A 172 18.64 -10.61 2.39
C PRO A 172 19.54 -11.77 2.82
N GLY A 173 19.26 -12.35 3.99
CA GLY A 173 19.86 -13.61 4.38
C GLY A 173 19.48 -14.67 3.34
N LYS A 174 20.44 -15.51 2.94
CA LYS A 174 20.15 -16.71 2.11
C LYS A 174 19.25 -17.71 2.83
N VAL A 175 19.13 -17.56 4.15
CA VAL A 175 18.24 -18.30 5.02
C VAL A 175 17.09 -17.33 5.29
N GLY A 176 15.94 -17.58 4.64
CA GLY A 176 14.70 -17.02 5.14
C GLY A 176 14.49 -17.59 6.54
N ASP A 177 14.15 -16.73 7.49
CA ASP A 177 13.58 -17.20 8.76
C ASP A 177 12.29 -17.98 8.47
#